data_AF-A0A1I6BTB9-F1
#
_entry.id   AF-A0A1I6BTB9-F1
#
_cell.length_a   1.000
_cell.length_b   1.000
_cell.length_c   1.000
_cell.angle_alpha   90.00
_cell.angle_beta   90.00
_cell.angle_gamma   90.00
#
_symmetry.space_group_name_H-M   'P 1'
#
loop_
_entity.id
_entity.type
_entity.pdbx_description
1 polymer ?
#
loop_
_entity_poly.entity_id
_entity_poly.type
_entity_poly.pdbx_seq_one_letter_code
_entity_poly.pdbx_strand_id
1 'polypeptide(L)'
;MDNTATFLTIKQAAQQVNKSEQTIRRLVKQHAKTSHIQVEQTPKGNTYLISQAFLAQQYPSPAETLPALIEPAQGPEVAQLQRQLAERDQTIQQLQHRLLEQNDVLNALTSQVNSQRIGRIEELLLSQNEQLGELQKRLPEPGEAPLLLPAPEPAKKGFWQRVFGQ
;
A
#
# COMPACT_ATOMS: atom_id res chain seq x y z
N MET A 1 22.39 -56.83 -19.40
CA MET A 1 21.67 -56.15 -20.49
C MET A 1 21.79 -54.67 -20.23
N ASP A 2 22.48 -54.01 -21.14
CA ASP A 2 23.17 -52.76 -20.93
C ASP A 2 22.20 -51.59 -20.74
N ASN A 3 22.29 -50.93 -19.58
CA ASN A 3 21.65 -49.64 -19.37
C ASN A 3 22.35 -48.62 -20.28
N THR A 4 21.92 -48.53 -21.53
CA THR A 4 22.24 -47.39 -22.40
C THR A 4 21.53 -46.18 -21.81
N ALA A 5 22.12 -45.58 -20.77
CA ALA A 5 21.70 -44.30 -20.28
C ALA A 5 21.87 -43.31 -21.44
N THR A 6 20.78 -43.01 -22.15
CA THR A 6 20.80 -42.05 -23.26
C THR A 6 21.15 -40.70 -22.67
N PHE A 7 22.36 -40.21 -22.97
CA PHE A 7 22.85 -38.92 -22.53
C PHE A 7 22.54 -37.87 -23.60
N LEU A 8 21.96 -36.75 -23.18
CA LEU A 8 21.57 -35.66 -24.06
C LEU A 8 22.40 -34.43 -23.77
N THR A 9 22.72 -33.68 -24.82
CA THR A 9 23.35 -32.36 -24.67
C THR A 9 22.39 -31.39 -23.99
N ILE A 10 22.93 -30.35 -23.35
CA ILE A 10 22.11 -29.26 -22.74
C ILE A 10 21.04 -28.74 -23.70
N LYS A 11 21.36 -28.64 -25.00
CA LYS A 11 20.43 -28.15 -26.03
C LYS A 11 19.27 -29.12 -26.27
N GLN A 12 19.59 -30.39 -26.45
CA GLN A 12 18.58 -31.44 -26.65
C GLN A 12 17.71 -31.61 -25.40
N ALA A 13 18.32 -31.56 -24.22
CA ALA A 13 17.62 -31.59 -22.94
C ALA A 13 16.63 -30.42 -22.81
N ALA A 14 17.08 -29.20 -23.10
CA ALA A 14 16.25 -27.99 -23.06
C ALA A 14 15.05 -28.09 -24.00
N GLN A 15 15.28 -28.60 -25.23
CA GLN A 15 14.23 -28.84 -26.21
C GLN A 15 13.24 -29.91 -25.75
N GLN A 16 13.72 -31.00 -25.14
CA GLN A 16 12.88 -32.11 -24.69
C GLN A 16 11.94 -31.72 -23.53
N VAL A 17 12.41 -30.94 -22.56
CA VAL A 17 11.59 -30.53 -21.40
C VAL A 17 10.91 -29.17 -21.59
N ASN A 18 11.05 -28.55 -22.77
CA ASN A 18 10.56 -27.23 -23.10
C ASN A 18 10.97 -26.16 -22.05
N LYS A 19 12.28 -26.15 -21.70
CA LYS A 19 12.90 -25.20 -20.75
C LYS A 19 14.08 -24.49 -21.39
N SER A 20 14.53 -23.40 -20.77
CA SER A 20 15.71 -22.68 -21.23
C SER A 20 17.00 -23.49 -21.03
N GLU A 21 17.99 -23.30 -21.91
CA GLU A 21 19.33 -23.88 -21.73
C GLU A 21 19.96 -23.47 -20.39
N GLN A 22 19.68 -22.26 -19.90
CA GLN A 22 20.19 -21.77 -18.61
C GLN A 22 19.65 -22.58 -17.44
N THR A 23 18.37 -22.96 -17.48
CA THR A 23 17.74 -23.82 -16.47
C THR A 23 18.41 -25.18 -16.43
N ILE A 24 18.69 -25.77 -17.60
CA ILE A 24 19.39 -27.06 -17.70
C ILE A 24 20.84 -26.93 -17.22
N ARG A 25 21.57 -25.86 -17.57
CA ARG A 25 22.93 -25.59 -17.06
C ARG A 25 22.96 -25.47 -15.54
N ARG A 26 21.96 -24.80 -14.94
CA ARG A 26 21.84 -24.69 -13.48
C ARG A 26 21.63 -26.06 -12.85
N LEU A 27 20.74 -26.87 -13.42
CA LEU A 27 20.50 -28.24 -12.95
C LEU A 27 21.77 -29.08 -13.05
N VAL A 28 22.47 -28.97 -14.18
CA VAL A 28 23.73 -29.67 -14.41
C VAL A 28 24.77 -29.28 -13.36
N LYS A 29 24.90 -27.98 -13.06
CA LYS A 29 25.82 -27.48 -12.03
C LYS A 29 25.46 -27.97 -10.64
N GLN A 30 24.16 -28.03 -10.31
CA GLN A 30 23.67 -28.52 -9.02
C GLN A 30 23.93 -30.02 -8.82
N HIS A 31 23.85 -30.80 -9.90
CA HIS A 31 24.00 -32.26 -9.85
C HIS A 31 25.33 -32.75 -10.48
N ALA A 32 26.32 -31.87 -10.65
CA ALA A 32 27.58 -32.16 -11.33
C ALA A 32 28.40 -33.30 -10.70
N LYS A 33 28.11 -33.66 -9.45
CA LYS A 33 28.77 -34.76 -8.71
C LYS A 33 28.01 -36.10 -8.78
N THR A 34 26.88 -36.14 -9.48
CA THR A 34 26.03 -37.34 -9.57
C THR A 34 26.36 -38.14 -10.83
N SER A 35 26.11 -39.46 -10.78
CA SER A 35 26.31 -40.38 -11.90
C SER A 35 25.44 -40.10 -13.14
N HIS A 36 24.60 -39.07 -13.09
CA HIS A 36 23.67 -38.69 -14.15
C HIS A 36 24.21 -37.61 -15.08
N ILE A 37 25.38 -37.06 -14.79
CA ILE A 37 26.02 -36.00 -15.57
C ILE A 37 27.38 -36.48 -16.04
N GLN A 38 27.60 -36.37 -17.35
CA GLN A 38 28.88 -36.68 -17.96
C GLN A 38 29.47 -35.41 -18.58
N VAL A 39 30.79 -35.31 -18.51
CA VAL A 39 31.53 -34.23 -19.16
C VAL A 39 32.32 -34.86 -20.29
N GLU A 40 31.95 -34.53 -21.53
CA GLU A 40 32.65 -34.97 -22.71
C GLU A 40 33.57 -33.86 -23.22
N GLN A 41 34.83 -34.18 -23.47
CA GLN A 41 35.82 -33.22 -23.92
C GLN A 41 35.76 -33.12 -25.44
N THR A 42 35.17 -32.04 -25.94
CA THR A 42 35.07 -31.76 -27.39
C THR A 42 36.17 -30.80 -27.82
N PRO A 43 36.55 -30.73 -29.11
CA PRO A 43 37.58 -29.81 -29.61
C PRO A 43 37.26 -28.32 -29.37
N LYS A 44 36.03 -27.98 -28.97
CA LYS A 44 35.57 -26.61 -28.63
C LYS A 44 35.38 -26.38 -27.13
N GLY A 45 35.74 -27.35 -26.27
CA GLY A 45 35.63 -27.28 -24.81
C GLY A 45 34.81 -28.41 -24.19
N ASN A 46 34.61 -28.33 -22.88
CA ASN A 46 33.86 -29.33 -22.11
C ASN A 46 32.35 -29.20 -22.42
N THR A 47 31.76 -30.26 -22.97
CA THR A 47 30.32 -30.37 -23.17
C THR A 47 29.72 -31.18 -22.04
N TYR A 48 28.70 -30.62 -21.39
CA TYR A 48 27.96 -31.33 -20.35
C TYR A 48 26.80 -32.11 -20.99
N LEU A 49 26.75 -33.38 -20.66
CA LEU A 49 25.69 -34.30 -21.04
C LEU A 49 24.90 -34.69 -19.79
N ILE A 50 23.59 -34.77 -19.92
CA ILE A 50 22.67 -35.12 -18.84
C ILE A 50 21.88 -36.35 -19.23
N SER A 51 21.70 -37.30 -18.30
CA SER A 51 20.97 -38.52 -18.60
C SER A 51 19.47 -38.23 -18.79
N GLN A 52 18.88 -38.87 -19.79
CA GLN A 52 17.45 -38.72 -20.09
C GLN A 52 16.57 -39.20 -18.93
N ALA A 53 16.97 -40.27 -18.23
CA ALA A 53 16.25 -40.77 -17.06
C ALA A 53 16.24 -39.75 -15.91
N PHE A 54 17.35 -39.05 -15.68
CA PHE A 54 17.42 -38.01 -14.64
C PHE A 54 16.62 -36.77 -15.02
N LEU A 55 16.62 -36.37 -16.30
CA LEU A 55 15.73 -35.31 -16.79
C LEU A 55 14.26 -35.66 -16.60
N ALA A 56 13.87 -36.90 -16.91
CA ALA A 56 12.49 -37.37 -16.75
C ALA A 56 12.06 -37.43 -15.28
N GLN A 57 12.98 -37.68 -14.35
CA GLN A 57 12.71 -37.62 -12.91
C GLN A 57 12.56 -36.18 -12.41
N GLN A 58 13.42 -35.26 -12.88
CA GLN A 58 13.40 -33.87 -12.44
C GLN A 58 12.26 -33.05 -13.06
N TYR A 59 11.90 -33.39 -14.30
CA TYR A 59 10.80 -32.79 -15.06
C TYR A 59 9.93 -33.92 -15.62
N PRO A 60 9.10 -34.56 -14.78
CA PRO A 60 8.13 -35.51 -15.28
C PRO A 60 7.24 -34.78 -16.29
N SER A 61 7.28 -35.26 -17.54
CA SER A 61 6.36 -34.76 -18.55
C SER A 61 4.94 -35.06 -18.04
N PRO A 62 4.04 -34.07 -18.01
CA PRO A 62 2.65 -34.31 -17.61
C PRO A 62 1.92 -35.28 -18.55
N ALA A 63 2.53 -35.68 -19.67
CA ALA A 63 1.94 -36.59 -20.64
C ALA A 63 2.03 -38.08 -20.28
N GLU A 64 2.94 -38.53 -19.40
CA GLU A 64 3.21 -39.98 -19.24
C GLU A 64 3.29 -40.50 -17.80
N THR A 65 3.04 -39.67 -16.79
CA THR A 65 2.77 -40.14 -15.43
C THR A 65 1.50 -39.53 -14.89
N LEU A 66 0.37 -39.93 -15.47
CA LEU A 66 -0.78 -40.26 -14.65
C LEU A 66 -0.76 -41.78 -14.46
N PRO A 67 -0.10 -42.33 -13.42
CA PRO A 67 -0.69 -43.52 -12.83
C PRO A 67 -2.14 -43.13 -12.53
N ALA A 68 -3.06 -44.02 -12.85
CA ALA A 68 -4.47 -43.87 -12.53
C ALA A 68 -4.67 -43.76 -11.00
N LEU A 69 -4.32 -42.61 -10.43
CA LEU A 69 -4.90 -42.09 -9.21
C LEU A 69 -6.06 -41.22 -9.69
N ILE A 70 -7.07 -41.92 -10.19
CA ILE A 70 -8.44 -41.48 -10.04
C ILE A 70 -8.65 -41.41 -8.53
N GLU A 71 -8.24 -40.31 -7.89
CA GLU A 71 -8.88 -39.90 -6.66
C GLU A 71 -10.10 -39.07 -7.09
N PRO A 72 -11.32 -39.61 -6.98
CA PRO A 72 -12.53 -38.82 -7.21
C PRO A 72 -12.80 -37.82 -6.06
N ALA A 73 -11.78 -37.42 -5.29
CA ALA A 73 -11.91 -36.67 -4.04
C ALA A 73 -11.77 -35.14 -4.19
N GLN A 74 -11.45 -34.62 -5.39
CA GLN A 74 -11.37 -33.18 -5.63
C GLN A 74 -12.76 -32.48 -5.63
N GLY A 75 -13.85 -33.21 -5.86
CA GLY A 75 -15.21 -32.67 -5.83
C GLY A 75 -15.62 -32.09 -4.45
N PRO A 76 -15.53 -32.86 -3.35
CA PRO A 76 -15.91 -32.36 -2.02
C PRO A 76 -14.99 -31.26 -1.49
N GLU A 77 -13.68 -31.32 -1.74
CA GLU A 77 -12.73 -30.30 -1.29
C GLU A 77 -12.94 -28.97 -2.03
N VAL A 78 -13.12 -29.00 -3.36
CA VAL A 78 -13.45 -27.81 -4.14
C VAL A 78 -14.81 -27.23 -3.73
N ALA A 79 -15.81 -28.07 -3.47
CA ALA A 79 -17.11 -27.62 -2.98
C ALA A 79 -17.01 -26.99 -1.57
N GLN A 80 -16.13 -27.51 -0.71
CA GLN A 80 -15.88 -26.95 0.61
C GLN A 80 -15.16 -25.60 0.53
N LEU A 81 -14.15 -25.48 -0.34
CA LEU A 81 -13.45 -24.22 -0.61
C LEU A 81 -14.39 -23.16 -1.21
N GLN A 82 -15.29 -23.55 -2.10
CA GLN A 82 -16.32 -22.64 -2.65
C GLN A 82 -17.28 -22.13 -1.58
N ARG A 83 -17.71 -22.99 -0.64
CA ARG A 83 -18.54 -22.55 0.49
C ARG A 83 -17.79 -21.59 1.41
N GLN A 84 -16.54 -21.89 1.73
CA GLN A 84 -15.70 -21.01 2.54
C GLN A 84 -15.48 -19.65 1.86
N LEU A 85 -15.32 -19.63 0.54
CA LEU A 85 -15.26 -18.39 -0.24
C LEU A 85 -16.55 -17.59 -0.13
N ALA A 86 -17.71 -18.23 -0.35
CA ALA A 86 -19.01 -17.57 -0.25
C ALA A 86 -19.27 -17.01 1.16
N GLU A 87 -18.90 -17.73 2.21
CA GLU A 87 -19.00 -17.25 3.61
C GLU A 87 -18.08 -16.04 3.85
N ARG A 88 -16.87 -16.06 3.30
CA ARG A 88 -15.96 -14.92 3.38
C ARG A 88 -16.48 -13.71 2.61
N ASP A 89 -17.02 -13.90 1.41
CA ASP A 89 -17.60 -12.83 0.61
C ASP A 89 -18.80 -12.20 1.34
N GLN A 90 -19.65 -13.01 1.96
CA GLN A 90 -20.76 -12.52 2.78
C GLN A 90 -20.25 -11.71 3.98
N THR A 91 -19.19 -12.18 4.65
CA THR A 91 -18.57 -11.46 5.77
C THR A 91 -17.98 -10.12 5.30
N ILE A 92 -17.32 -10.10 4.15
CA ILE A 92 -16.76 -8.87 3.55
C ILE A 92 -17.88 -7.87 3.26
N GLN A 93 -19.00 -8.31 2.67
CA GLN A 93 -20.15 -7.44 2.41
C GLN A 93 -20.74 -6.85 3.69
N GLN A 94 -20.88 -7.66 4.76
CA GLN A 94 -21.37 -7.18 6.05
C GLN A 94 -20.42 -6.14 6.67
N LEU A 95 -19.11 -6.36 6.60
CA LEU A 95 -18.12 -5.42 7.10
C LEU A 95 -18.12 -4.11 6.28
N GLN A 96 -18.27 -4.20 4.96
CA GLN A 96 -18.40 -3.02 4.10
C GLN A 96 -19.65 -2.21 4.45
N HIS A 97 -20.80 -2.87 4.65
CA HIS A 97 -22.03 -2.20 5.06
C HIS A 97 -21.84 -1.45 6.38
N ARG A 98 -21.27 -2.12 7.40
CA ARG A 98 -20.98 -1.48 8.69
C ARG A 98 -20.03 -0.30 8.55
N LEU A 99 -19.00 -0.39 7.70
CA LEU A 99 -18.07 0.71 7.46
C LEU A 99 -18.75 1.92 6.81
N LEU A 100 -19.67 1.70 5.87
CA LEU A 100 -20.47 2.76 5.27
C LEU A 100 -21.35 3.45 6.30
N GLU A 101 -22.08 2.68 7.11
CA GLU A 101 -22.90 3.24 8.21
C GLU A 101 -22.07 4.06 9.20
N GLN A 102 -20.88 3.57 9.56
CA GLN A 102 -19.97 4.31 10.46
C GLN A 102 -19.46 5.60 9.82
N ASN A 103 -19.18 5.59 8.51
CA ASN A 103 -18.77 6.78 7.79
C ASN A 103 -19.88 7.83 7.77
N ASP A 104 -21.12 7.42 7.52
CA ASP A 104 -22.28 8.30 7.53
C ASP A 104 -22.49 8.94 8.91
N VAL A 105 -22.37 8.16 9.99
CA VAL A 105 -22.45 8.67 11.37
C VAL A 105 -21.33 9.68 11.65
N LEU A 106 -20.10 9.40 11.23
CA LEU A 106 -18.97 10.31 11.41
C LEU A 106 -19.15 11.61 10.62
N ASN A 107 -19.65 11.53 9.38
CA ASN A 107 -19.94 12.69 8.55
C ASN A 107 -21.04 13.54 9.17
N ALA A 108 -22.11 12.91 9.67
CA ALA A 108 -23.20 13.59 10.36
C ALA A 108 -22.71 14.29 11.63
N LEU A 109 -21.92 13.60 12.46
CA LEU A 109 -21.35 14.17 13.68
C LEU A 109 -20.40 15.34 13.37
N THR A 110 -19.55 15.19 12.36
CA THR A 110 -18.62 16.24 11.93
C THR A 110 -19.38 17.47 11.43
N SER A 111 -20.41 17.26 10.61
CA SER A 111 -21.30 18.33 10.13
C SER A 111 -21.99 19.05 11.30
N GLN A 112 -22.49 18.31 12.28
CA GLN A 112 -23.14 18.87 13.47
C GLN A 112 -22.17 19.69 14.34
N VAL A 113 -20.97 19.19 14.59
CA VAL A 113 -19.97 19.94 15.37
C VAL A 113 -19.56 21.21 14.63
N ASN A 114 -19.37 21.12 13.31
CA ASN A 114 -19.02 22.27 12.49
C ASN A 114 -20.15 23.31 12.46
N SER A 115 -21.41 22.90 12.28
CA SER A 115 -22.54 23.83 12.28
C SER A 115 -22.70 24.54 13.63
N GLN A 116 -22.56 23.83 14.74
CA GLN A 116 -22.58 24.42 16.08
C GLN A 116 -21.42 25.41 16.29
N ARG A 117 -20.21 25.05 15.85
CA ARG A 117 -19.04 25.92 15.95
C ARG A 117 -19.21 27.18 15.11
N ILE A 118 -19.69 27.04 13.87
CA ILE A 118 -19.95 28.16 12.97
C ILE A 118 -21.01 29.08 13.58
N GLY A 119 -22.14 28.55 14.06
CA GLY A 119 -23.17 29.36 14.70
C GLY A 119 -22.66 30.16 15.91
N ARG A 120 -21.84 29.54 16.78
CA ARG A 120 -21.20 30.25 17.90
C ARG A 120 -20.24 31.36 17.44
N ILE A 121 -19.48 31.12 16.37
CA ILE A 121 -18.58 32.13 15.81
C ILE A 121 -19.40 33.29 15.24
N GLU A 122 -20.48 33.01 14.52
CA GLU A 122 -21.38 34.02 13.96
C GLU A 122 -22.02 34.88 15.06
N GLU A 123 -22.51 34.26 16.14
CA GLU A 123 -23.05 34.98 17.32
C GLU A 123 -21.99 35.90 17.95
N LEU A 124 -20.76 35.41 18.15
CA LEU A 124 -19.67 36.21 18.71
C LEU A 124 -19.26 37.36 17.78
N LEU A 125 -19.29 37.16 16.46
CA LEU A 125 -19.00 38.20 15.48
C LEU A 125 -20.09 39.27 15.46
N LEU A 126 -21.37 38.87 15.51
CA LEU A 126 -22.49 39.80 15.61
C LEU A 126 -22.41 40.64 16.88
N SER A 127 -22.16 39.99 18.03
CA SER A 127 -22.00 40.68 19.31
C SER A 127 -20.84 41.67 19.30
N GLN A 128 -19.68 41.27 18.76
CA GLN A 128 -18.53 42.17 18.63
C GLN A 128 -18.82 43.34 17.68
N ASN A 129 -19.50 43.08 16.56
CA ASN A 129 -19.84 44.12 15.59
C ASN A 129 -20.83 45.14 16.19
N GLU A 130 -21.83 44.67 16.95
CA GLU A 130 -22.74 45.55 17.69
C GLU A 130 -21.99 46.41 18.72
N GLN A 131 -21.08 45.82 19.49
CA GLN A 131 -20.24 46.57 20.44
C GLN A 131 -19.38 47.61 19.73
N LEU A 132 -18.76 47.27 18.59
CA LEU A 132 -17.99 48.22 17.79
C LEU A 132 -18.88 49.35 17.25
N GLY A 133 -20.10 49.05 16.80
CA GLY A 133 -21.06 50.06 16.36
C GLY A 133 -21.47 50.99 17.50
N GLU A 134 -21.73 50.47 18.70
CA GLU A 134 -22.02 51.29 19.88
C GLU A 134 -20.84 52.15 20.31
N LEU A 135 -19.61 51.62 20.26
CA LEU A 135 -18.40 52.40 20.50
C LEU A 135 -18.22 53.50 19.45
N GLN A 136 -18.50 53.21 18.18
CA GLN A 136 -18.43 54.20 17.10
C GLN A 136 -19.46 55.33 17.28
N LYS A 137 -20.68 55.02 17.72
CA LYS A 137 -21.70 56.04 18.07
C LYS A 137 -21.30 56.91 19.26
N ARG A 138 -20.52 56.36 20.19
CA ARG A 138 -19.99 57.09 21.36
C ARG A 138 -18.74 57.90 21.04
N LEU A 139 -18.04 57.59 19.94
CA LEU A 139 -16.98 58.44 19.44
C LEU A 139 -17.63 59.73 18.90
N PRO A 140 -17.19 60.91 19.33
CA PRO A 140 -17.60 62.15 18.70
C PRO A 140 -17.14 62.14 17.23
N GLU A 141 -18.00 62.64 16.34
CA GLU A 141 -17.65 62.89 14.93
C GLU A 141 -16.30 63.64 14.87
N PRO A 142 -15.33 63.21 14.05
CA PRO A 142 -13.99 63.83 13.95
C PRO A 142 -14.00 65.23 13.30
N GLY A 143 -15.08 66.02 13.48
CA GLY A 143 -15.30 67.32 12.85
C GLY A 143 -15.79 68.44 13.77
N GLU A 144 -16.14 68.19 15.04
CA GLU A 144 -16.70 69.22 15.94
C GLU A 144 -15.83 69.52 17.17
N ALA A 145 -14.52 69.63 16.99
CA ALA A 145 -13.65 70.35 17.94
C ALA A 145 -13.21 71.67 17.30
N PRO A 146 -13.74 72.83 17.73
CA PRO A 146 -13.28 74.13 17.27
C PRO A 146 -11.79 74.31 17.57
N LEU A 147 -11.06 74.77 16.54
CA LEU A 147 -9.66 75.18 16.59
C LEU A 147 -9.42 76.24 17.68
N LEU A 148 -9.05 75.81 18.89
CA LEU A 148 -8.37 76.66 19.87
C LEU A 148 -7.26 75.84 20.54
N LEU A 149 -6.09 75.86 19.91
CA LEU A 149 -4.82 75.43 20.49
C LEU A 149 -4.34 76.52 21.47
N PRO A 150 -4.22 76.28 22.79
CA PRO A 150 -3.22 76.95 23.60
C PRO A 150 -1.88 76.20 23.50
N ALA A 151 -0.80 76.97 23.55
CA ALA A 151 0.61 76.61 23.33
C ALA A 151 1.09 75.32 24.04
N PRO A 152 2.17 74.66 23.53
CA PRO A 152 2.63 73.38 24.05
C PRO A 152 3.32 73.56 25.42
N GLU A 153 2.70 73.03 26.49
CA GLU A 153 3.38 72.87 27.77
C GLU A 153 4.33 71.65 27.75
N PRO A 154 5.50 71.73 28.42
CA PRO A 154 6.55 70.73 28.32
C PRO A 154 6.11 69.39 28.93
N ALA A 155 6.40 68.33 28.18
CA ALA A 155 6.04 66.94 28.45
C ALA A 155 6.27 66.52 29.91
N LYS A 156 5.18 66.28 30.64
CA LYS A 156 5.21 65.56 31.91
C LYS A 156 5.67 64.13 31.60
N LYS A 157 6.87 63.78 32.08
CA LYS A 157 7.47 62.44 31.95
C LYS A 157 6.42 61.37 32.20
N GLY A 158 6.16 60.55 31.16
CA GLY A 158 5.10 59.56 31.16
C GLY A 158 5.27 58.54 32.28
N PHE A 159 4.16 58.00 32.75
CA PHE A 159 4.09 56.97 33.79
C PHE A 159 5.11 55.83 33.58
N TRP A 160 5.30 55.40 32.33
CA TRP A 160 6.28 54.38 31.95
C TRP A 160 7.74 54.78 32.19
N GLN A 161 8.07 56.06 32.04
CA GLN A 161 9.39 56.60 32.36
C GLN A 161 9.62 56.72 33.87
N ARG A 162 8.56 56.65 34.68
CA ARG A 162 8.63 56.54 36.15
C ARG A 162 8.79 55.09 36.63
N VAL A 163 8.18 54.14 35.91
CA VAL A 163 8.16 52.72 36.32
C VAL A 163 9.40 51.97 35.84
N PHE A 164 9.94 52.33 34.67
CA PHE A 164 11.10 51.66 34.05
C PHE A 164 12.30 52.60 33.88
N GLY A 165 12.29 53.73 34.58
CA GLY A 165 13.34 54.76 34.53
C GLY A 165 14.46 54.52 35.54
N GLN A 166 15.14 53.38 35.42
CA GLN A 166 16.59 53.20 35.54
C GLN A 166 16.95 51.81 35.04
#